data_AF-A0A849G4C8-F1
#
_entry.id   AF-A0A849G4C8-F1
#
_cell.length_a   1.000
_cell.length_b   1.000
_cell.length_c   1.000
_cell.angle_alpha   90.00
_cell.angle_beta   90.00
_cell.angle_gamma   90.00
#
_symmetry.space_group_name_H-M   'P 1'
#
loop_
_entity.id
_entity.type
_entity.pdbx_description
1 polymer ?
#
loop_
_entity_poly.entity_id
_entity_poly.type
_entity_poly.pdbx_seq_one_letter_code
_entity_poly.pdbx_strand_id
1 'polypeptide(L)'
;MSRARNEGQSGMDAVLRYLRYHIDIMVGERGPIAIMSEIPSLKPAHRDEVLELSRQHSARFEAMLKCGIEDGSIAPCDVRMTGNAIMGSINWIPKWYHGDPEMAQAIARNFPEILTRGLLPRKT
;
A
#
# COMPACT_ATOMS: atom_id res chain seq x y z
N MET A 1 4.16 -4.29 6.81
CA MET A 1 2.88 -4.10 7.55
C MET A 1 3.02 -4.24 9.06
N SER A 2 3.59 -5.33 9.60
CA SER A 2 3.68 -5.53 11.06
C SER A 2 4.36 -4.37 11.80
N ARG A 3 5.49 -3.85 11.25
CA ARG A 3 6.15 -2.63 11.75
C ARG A 3 5.19 -1.44 11.83
N ALA A 4 4.48 -1.15 10.75
CA ALA A 4 3.56 -0.01 10.68
C ALA A 4 2.39 -0.12 11.66
N ARG A 5 1.87 -1.34 11.88
CA ARG A 5 0.83 -1.60 12.88
C ARG A 5 1.36 -1.40 14.31
N ASN A 6 2.58 -1.86 14.60
CA ASN A 6 3.16 -1.77 15.94
C ASN A 6 3.55 -0.34 16.32
N GLU A 7 3.99 0.47 15.34
CA GLU A 7 4.38 1.87 15.56
C GLU A 7 3.19 2.84 15.43
N GLY A 8 2.06 2.38 14.90
CA GLY A 8 0.88 3.21 14.61
C GLY A 8 0.09 3.55 15.87
N GLN A 9 -0.36 4.80 15.98
CA GLN A 9 -1.22 5.27 17.08
C GLN A 9 -2.72 5.07 16.81
N SER A 10 -3.10 4.79 15.56
CA SER A 10 -4.45 4.44 15.10
C SER A 10 -4.36 3.62 13.82
N GLY A 11 -5.47 3.07 13.34
CA GLY A 11 -5.53 2.36 12.05
C GLY A 11 -5.12 3.25 10.88
N MET A 12 -5.56 4.51 10.85
CA MET A 12 -5.10 5.49 9.84
C MET A 12 -3.59 5.75 9.93
N ASP A 13 -3.03 5.94 11.14
CA ASP A 13 -1.58 6.15 11.30
C ASP A 13 -0.79 4.91 10.84
N ALA A 14 -1.28 3.71 11.17
CA ALA A 14 -0.69 2.47 10.71
C ALA A 14 -0.72 2.34 9.18
N VAL A 15 -1.83 2.73 8.52
CA VAL A 15 -1.93 2.75 7.05
C VAL A 15 -0.94 3.76 6.45
N LEU A 16 -0.89 4.98 6.96
CA LEU A 16 0.04 6.02 6.50
C LEU A 16 1.51 5.59 6.63
N ARG A 17 1.89 4.99 7.76
CA ARG A 17 3.22 4.43 7.98
C ARG A 17 3.53 3.31 6.99
N TYR A 18 2.58 2.41 6.75
CA TYR A 18 2.77 1.35 5.78
C TYR A 18 3.03 1.91 4.38
N LEU A 19 2.24 2.89 3.92
CA LEU A 19 2.44 3.53 2.63
C LEU A 19 3.82 4.17 2.51
N ARG A 20 4.25 4.92 3.54
CA ARG A 20 5.59 5.51 3.58
C ARG A 20 6.69 4.46 3.46
N TYR A 21 6.67 3.42 4.29
CA TYR A 21 7.69 2.37 4.23
C TYR A 21 7.69 1.61 2.90
N HIS A 22 6.51 1.35 2.33
CA HIS A 22 6.39 0.64 1.06
C HIS A 22 6.93 1.50 -0.09
N ILE A 23 6.62 2.80 -0.10
CA ILE A 23 7.16 3.75 -1.07
C ILE A 23 8.67 3.89 -0.91
N ASP A 24 9.19 4.05 0.31
CA ASP A 24 10.64 4.16 0.56
C ASP A 24 11.40 2.93 0.06
N ILE A 25 10.81 1.74 0.15
CA ILE A 25 11.38 0.52 -0.43
C ILE A 25 11.44 0.63 -1.97
N MET A 26 10.42 1.17 -2.61
CA MET A 26 10.33 1.27 -4.07
C MET A 26 11.24 2.34 -4.68
N VAL A 27 11.40 3.48 -4.00
CA VAL A 27 12.10 4.67 -4.55
C VAL A 27 13.38 5.04 -3.80
N GLY A 28 13.68 4.39 -2.67
CA GLY A 28 14.87 4.66 -1.86
C GLY A 28 16.13 3.94 -2.39
N GLU A 29 17.15 3.82 -1.54
CA GLU A 29 18.48 3.26 -1.90
C GLU A 29 18.43 1.84 -2.50
N ARG A 30 17.36 1.08 -2.24
CA ARG A 30 17.15 -0.26 -2.78
C ARG A 30 16.40 -0.29 -4.12
N GLY A 31 15.96 0.87 -4.61
CA GLY A 31 15.22 1.03 -5.85
C GLY A 31 16.12 1.35 -7.06
N PRO A 32 15.59 1.23 -8.28
CA PRO A 32 14.24 0.75 -8.61
C PRO A 32 14.13 -0.77 -8.45
N ILE A 33 13.07 -1.22 -7.77
CA ILE A 33 12.81 -2.65 -7.55
C ILE A 33 12.08 -3.24 -8.76
N ALA A 34 12.51 -4.41 -9.23
CA ALA A 34 11.80 -5.15 -10.25
C ALA A 34 10.41 -5.57 -9.76
N ILE A 35 9.37 -5.16 -10.49
CA ILE A 35 8.01 -5.65 -10.27
C ILE A 35 7.79 -6.94 -11.06
N MET A 36 7.07 -7.88 -10.45
CA MET A 36 6.67 -9.09 -11.13
C MET A 36 5.40 -8.82 -11.94
N SER A 37 5.56 -8.54 -13.25
CA SER A 37 4.43 -8.21 -14.15
C SER A 37 3.84 -9.42 -14.87
N GLU A 38 4.64 -10.45 -15.16
CA GLU A 38 4.24 -11.59 -16.00
C GLU A 38 3.75 -12.81 -15.21
N ILE A 39 3.02 -12.59 -14.10
CA ILE A 39 2.47 -13.67 -13.26
C ILE A 39 1.64 -14.69 -14.06
N PRO A 40 0.79 -14.29 -15.04
CA PRO A 40 0.02 -15.25 -15.83
C PRO A 40 0.88 -16.22 -16.66
N SER A 41 2.12 -15.83 -16.98
CA SER A 41 3.06 -16.61 -17.79
C SER A 41 3.83 -17.68 -16.98
N LEU A 42 3.66 -17.70 -15.66
CA LEU A 42 4.27 -18.71 -14.80
C LEU A 42 3.62 -20.09 -14.99
N LYS A 43 4.40 -21.15 -14.73
CA LYS A 43 3.86 -22.50 -14.57
C LYS A 43 2.78 -22.50 -13.49
N PRO A 44 1.70 -23.31 -13.61
CA PRO A 44 0.56 -23.27 -12.70
C PRO A 44 0.95 -23.28 -11.21
N ALA A 45 1.84 -24.19 -10.79
CA ALA A 45 2.28 -24.27 -9.40
C ALA A 45 2.92 -22.98 -8.87
N HIS A 46 3.81 -22.35 -9.65
CA HIS A 46 4.46 -21.09 -9.25
C HIS A 46 3.50 -19.90 -9.31
N ARG A 47 2.60 -19.89 -10.30
CA ARG A 47 1.56 -18.88 -10.41
C ARG A 47 0.66 -18.90 -9.17
N ASP A 48 0.21 -20.08 -8.78
CA ASP A 48 -0.72 -20.24 -7.66
C ASP A 48 -0.04 -19.86 -6.33
N GLU A 49 1.24 -20.19 -6.16
CA GLU A 49 2.06 -19.74 -5.03
C GLU A 49 2.16 -18.21 -4.96
N VAL A 50 2.48 -17.55 -6.07
CA VAL A 50 2.56 -16.08 -6.14
C VAL A 50 1.20 -15.42 -5.87
N LEU A 51 0.13 -15.96 -6.43
CA LEU A 51 -1.23 -15.45 -6.20
C LEU A 51 -1.68 -15.63 -4.75
N GLU A 52 -1.28 -16.72 -4.09
CA GLU A 52 -1.51 -16.94 -2.66
C GLU A 52 -0.78 -15.88 -1.81
N LEU A 53 0.50 -15.63 -2.10
CA LEU A 53 1.25 -14.57 -1.41
C LEU A 53 0.61 -13.18 -1.60
N SER A 54 0.16 -12.88 -2.83
CA SER A 54 -0.57 -11.65 -3.13
C SER A 54 -1.87 -11.54 -2.35
N ARG A 55 -2.67 -12.61 -2.31
CA ARG A 55 -3.92 -12.67 -1.52
C ARG A 55 -3.67 -12.45 -0.03
N GLN A 56 -2.64 -13.07 0.53
CA GLN A 56 -2.26 -12.87 1.94
C GLN A 56 -1.83 -11.43 2.21
N HIS A 57 -1.09 -10.82 1.29
CA HIS A 57 -0.67 -9.44 1.41
C HIS A 57 -1.87 -8.48 1.38
N SER A 58 -2.79 -8.66 0.44
CA SER A 58 -4.04 -7.89 0.36
C SER A 58 -4.89 -8.06 1.60
N ALA A 59 -5.08 -9.29 2.08
CA ALA A 59 -5.87 -9.56 3.29
C ALA A 59 -5.30 -8.86 4.54
N ARG A 60 -3.97 -8.77 4.67
CA ARG A 60 -3.33 -8.04 5.77
C ARG A 60 -3.56 -6.53 5.66
N PHE A 61 -3.56 -5.97 4.45
CA PHE A 61 -3.86 -4.56 4.24
C PHE A 61 -5.34 -4.25 4.53
N GLU A 62 -6.25 -5.10 4.05
CA GLU A 62 -7.68 -4.98 4.34
C GLU A 62 -7.95 -5.03 5.85
N ALA A 63 -7.23 -5.86 6.61
CA ALA A 63 -7.33 -5.89 8.07
C ALA A 63 -6.90 -4.56 8.72
N MET A 64 -5.86 -3.89 8.19
CA MET A 64 -5.46 -2.56 8.68
C MET A 64 -6.55 -1.51 8.43
N LEU A 65 -7.19 -1.53 7.26
CA LEU A 65 -8.31 -0.65 6.95
C LEU A 65 -9.49 -0.89 7.90
N LYS A 66 -9.83 -2.16 8.16
CA LYS A 66 -10.89 -2.52 9.13
C LYS A 66 -10.60 -2.02 10.53
N CYS A 67 -9.37 -2.17 11.02
CA CYS A 67 -8.99 -1.62 12.33
C CYS A 67 -9.17 -0.08 12.38
N GLY A 68 -8.85 0.63 11.30
CA GLY A 68 -9.08 2.08 11.24
C GLY A 68 -10.56 2.47 11.20
N ILE A 69 -11.42 1.62 10.62
CA ILE A 69 -12.87 1.82 10.67
C ILE A 69 -13.38 1.57 12.09
N GLU A 70 -12.90 0.50 12.74
CA GLU A 70 -13.29 0.11 14.10
C GLU A 70 -12.89 1.16 15.14
N ASP A 71 -11.71 1.78 15.01
CA ASP A 71 -11.24 2.84 15.92
C ASP A 71 -11.71 4.25 15.53
N GLY A 72 -12.46 4.37 14.43
CA GLY A 72 -13.02 5.62 13.93
C GLY A 72 -12.01 6.57 13.27
N SER A 73 -10.75 6.16 13.09
CA SER A 73 -9.74 6.97 12.37
C SER A 73 -9.90 6.95 10.85
N ILE A 74 -10.65 5.97 10.32
CA ILE A 74 -11.03 5.82 8.91
C ILE A 74 -12.57 5.84 8.80
N ALA A 75 -13.10 6.62 7.87
CA ALA A 75 -14.53 6.62 7.55
C ALA A 75 -14.97 5.25 6.97
N PRO A 76 -16.22 4.82 7.19
CA PRO A 76 -16.75 3.61 6.54
C PRO A 76 -16.59 3.65 5.02
N CYS A 77 -16.01 2.60 4.45
CA CYS A 77 -15.75 2.47 3.02
C CYS A 77 -15.83 1.01 2.55
N ASP A 78 -15.81 0.78 1.24
CA ASP A 78 -15.61 -0.56 0.68
C ASP A 78 -14.14 -0.96 0.84
N VAL A 79 -13.84 -1.74 1.88
CA VAL A 79 -12.48 -2.15 2.25
C VAL A 79 -11.74 -2.83 1.09
N ARG A 80 -12.44 -3.65 0.29
CA ARG A 80 -11.80 -4.39 -0.81
C ARG A 80 -11.46 -3.46 -1.96
N MET A 81 -12.40 -2.59 -2.35
CA MET A 81 -12.16 -1.64 -3.44
C MET A 81 -11.11 -0.59 -3.05
N THR A 82 -11.16 -0.08 -1.81
CA THR A 82 -10.14 0.83 -1.26
C THR A 82 -8.78 0.15 -1.21
N GLY A 83 -8.71 -1.08 -0.70
CA GLY A 83 -7.49 -1.88 -0.65
C GLY A 83 -6.86 -2.05 -2.04
N ASN A 84 -7.66 -2.48 -3.01
CA ASN A 84 -7.21 -2.67 -4.39
C ASN A 84 -6.73 -1.37 -5.05
N ALA A 85 -7.43 -0.25 -4.83
CA ALA A 85 -7.05 1.04 -5.38
C ALA A 85 -5.68 1.49 -4.85
N ILE A 86 -5.50 1.49 -3.53
CA ILE A 86 -4.26 1.92 -2.88
C ILE A 86 -3.09 1.01 -3.26
N MET A 87 -3.27 -0.31 -3.15
CA MET A 87 -2.23 -1.29 -3.45
C MET A 87 -1.85 -1.26 -4.93
N GLY A 88 -2.83 -1.13 -5.83
CA GLY A 88 -2.59 -0.98 -7.26
C GLY A 88 -1.78 0.27 -7.57
N SER A 89 -2.13 1.42 -6.97
CA SER A 89 -1.40 2.68 -7.17
C SER A 89 0.07 2.59 -6.75
N ILE A 90 0.35 2.09 -5.54
CA ILE A 90 1.74 2.03 -5.06
C ILE A 90 2.54 0.93 -5.78
N ASN A 91 1.95 -0.23 -6.07
CA ASN A 91 2.66 -1.31 -6.77
C ASN A 91 3.03 -0.97 -8.21
N TRP A 92 2.40 0.06 -8.80
CA TRP A 92 2.74 0.52 -10.14
C TRP A 92 3.91 1.51 -10.16
N ILE A 93 4.36 2.04 -9.02
CA ILE A 93 5.46 3.02 -8.94
C ILE A 93 6.69 2.58 -9.75
N PRO A 94 7.22 1.35 -9.58
CA PRO A 94 8.45 0.97 -10.28
C PRO A 94 8.30 0.84 -11.80
N LYS A 95 7.07 0.88 -12.33
CA LYS A 95 6.82 0.84 -13.77
C LYS A 95 7.16 2.17 -14.46
N TRP A 96 6.98 3.29 -13.78
CA TRP A 96 7.12 4.64 -14.33
C TRP A 96 8.14 5.51 -13.61
N TYR A 97 8.55 5.13 -12.39
CA TYR A 97 9.64 5.79 -11.68
C TYR A 97 11.00 5.31 -12.20
N HIS A 98 11.89 6.25 -12.53
CA HIS A 98 13.18 5.98 -13.18
C HIS A 98 14.40 6.52 -12.41
N GLY A 99 14.31 6.62 -11.07
CA GLY A 99 15.47 6.95 -10.23
C GLY A 99 15.69 8.44 -9.93
N ASP A 100 14.78 9.33 -10.35
CA ASP A 100 14.87 10.76 -10.03
C ASP A 100 14.71 11.01 -8.51
N PRO A 101 15.71 11.58 -7.82
CA PRO A 101 15.63 11.85 -6.39
C PRO A 101 14.53 12.86 -6.02
N GLU A 102 14.26 13.87 -6.85
CA GLU A 102 13.22 14.86 -6.56
C GLU A 102 11.83 14.22 -6.65
N MET A 103 11.62 13.41 -7.68
CA MET A 103 10.40 12.60 -7.83
C MET A 103 10.24 11.60 -6.67
N ALA A 104 11.30 10.89 -6.26
CA ALA A 104 11.23 9.97 -5.12
C ALA A 104 10.69 10.65 -3.86
N GLN A 105 11.25 11.83 -3.57
CA GLN A 105 10.85 12.66 -2.45
C GLN A 105 9.41 13.18 -2.60
N ALA A 106 8.99 13.52 -3.82
CA ALA A 106 7.61 13.90 -4.10
C ALA A 106 6.63 12.74 -3.88
N ILE A 107 6.97 11.52 -4.32
CA ILE A 107 6.12 10.33 -4.12
C ILE A 107 5.96 10.03 -2.63
N ALA A 108 7.07 9.96 -1.88
CA ALA A 108 7.06 9.66 -0.45
C ALA A 108 6.24 10.67 0.37
N ARG A 109 6.26 11.95 -0.01
CA ARG A 109 5.47 13.00 0.64
C ARG A 109 3.99 12.96 0.25
N ASN A 110 3.69 12.88 -1.05
CA ASN A 110 2.34 13.17 -1.55
C ASN A 110 1.45 11.94 -1.63
N PHE A 111 1.97 10.76 -1.98
CA PHE A 111 1.12 9.58 -2.20
C PHE A 111 0.36 9.14 -0.96
N PRO A 112 0.95 9.10 0.25
CA PRO A 112 0.19 8.79 1.45
C PRO A 112 -1.01 9.72 1.64
N GLU A 113 -0.85 11.03 1.44
CA GLU A 113 -1.95 12.00 1.56
C GLU A 113 -2.99 11.80 0.45
N ILE A 114 -2.56 11.73 -0.82
CA ILE A 114 -3.45 11.56 -1.98
C ILE A 114 -4.34 10.33 -1.81
N LEU A 115 -3.76 9.21 -1.36
CA LEU A 115 -4.43 7.92 -1.29
C LEU A 115 -5.32 7.76 -0.05
N THR A 116 -5.09 8.52 1.03
CA THR A 116 -5.86 8.38 2.28
C THR A 116 -6.77 9.56 2.59
N ARG A 117 -6.66 10.70 1.90
CA ARG A 117 -7.50 11.88 2.18
C ARG A 117 -8.99 11.59 2.10
N GLY A 118 -9.41 10.77 1.13
CA GLY A 118 -10.81 10.34 0.99
C GLY A 118 -11.30 9.37 2.08
N LEU A 119 -10.39 8.86 2.91
CA LEU A 119 -10.67 7.94 4.01
C LEU A 119 -10.85 8.66 5.35
N LEU A 120 -10.58 9.97 5.43
CA LEU A 120 -10.73 10.73 6.67
C LEU A 120 -12.21 10.83 7.07
N PRO A 121 -12.55 10.63 8.36
CA PRO A 121 -13.88 10.93 8.88
C PRO A 121 -14.27 12.38 8.58
N ARG A 122 -15.48 12.60 8.07
CA ARG A 122 -16.00 13.97 7.89
C ARG A 122 -16.39 14.51 9.26
N LYS A 123 -15.95 15.73 9.57
CA LYS A 123 -16.54 16.50 10.67
C LYS A 123 -17.96 16.89 10.24
N THR A 124 -18.95 16.38 10.96
CA THR A 124 -20.32 16.91 10.96
C THR A 124 -20.36 18.28 11.60
#